data_AF-A0A9E3CAF9-F1
#
_entry.id   AF-A0A9E3CAF9-F1
#
_cell.length_a   1.000
_cell.length_b   1.000
_cell.length_c   1.000
_cell.angle_alpha   90.00
_cell.angle_beta   90.00
_cell.angle_gamma   90.00
#
_symmetry.space_group_name_H-M   'P 1'
#
loop_
_entity.id
_entity.type
_entity.pdbx_description
1 polymer ?
#
loop_
_entity_poly.entity_id
_entity_poly.type
_entity_poly.pdbx_seq_one_letter_code
_entity_poly.pdbx_strand_id
1 'polypeptide(L)'
;MLDAFAKPFFTEADDAPPRVTLRAADYVALLVQAGVTDPALWPPERREGAAALARVRQIEADCTAQQGAFDWERLPPELQNEYDRLSALLDGLQDTGEHIPLHGLMPA
;
A
#
# COMPACT_ATOMS: atom_id res chain seq x y z
N MET A 1 23.62 7.45 8.48
CA MET A 1 23.89 6.00 8.33
C MET A 1 22.60 5.30 8.70
N LEU A 2 22.01 4.57 7.75
CA LEU A 2 20.70 3.92 7.85
C LEU A 2 20.81 2.69 8.74
N ASP A 3 20.38 2.79 9.99
CA ASP A 3 20.22 1.63 10.87
C ASP A 3 18.95 1.80 11.70
N ALA A 4 17.85 1.22 11.19
CA ALA A 4 16.71 0.67 11.94
C ALA A 4 15.48 0.48 11.02
N PHE A 5 15.61 -0.26 9.91
CA PHE A 5 14.44 -0.97 9.40
C PHE A 5 14.31 -2.22 10.26
N ALA A 6 13.36 -2.21 11.20
CA ALA A 6 12.97 -3.40 11.94
C ALA A 6 12.75 -4.54 10.94
N LYS A 7 13.39 -5.70 11.16
CA LYS A 7 13.29 -6.84 10.23
C LYS A 7 11.81 -7.21 10.05
N PRO A 8 11.24 -7.09 8.84
CA PRO A 8 9.81 -7.32 8.62
C PRO A 8 9.44 -8.81 8.54
N PHE A 9 10.40 -9.70 8.81
CA PHE A 9 10.20 -11.14 8.72
C PHE A 9 10.92 -11.89 9.82
N PHE A 10 10.31 -12.99 10.27
CA PHE A 10 10.91 -14.00 11.12
C PHE A 10 11.25 -15.22 10.27
N THR A 11 12.45 -15.78 10.46
CA THR A 11 12.87 -17.07 9.88
C THR A 11 12.99 -18.08 11.00
N GLU A 12 12.19 -19.15 10.98
CA GLU A 12 12.42 -20.32 11.83
C GLU A 12 13.57 -21.14 11.24
N ALA A 13 14.60 -21.40 12.04
CA ALA A 13 15.68 -22.31 11.69
C ALA A 13 15.29 -23.72 12.15
N ASP A 14 14.69 -24.47 11.25
CA ASP A 14 14.59 -25.93 11.32
C ASP A 14 14.68 -26.46 9.88
N ASP A 15 15.03 -27.73 9.68
CA ASP A 15 15.27 -28.41 8.38
C ASP A 15 14.07 -28.42 7.38
N ALA A 16 13.10 -27.53 7.56
CA ALA A 16 11.99 -27.24 6.68
C ALA A 16 12.32 -26.09 5.70
N PRO A 17 11.63 -25.98 4.54
CA PRO A 17 11.77 -24.83 3.66
C PRO A 17 11.53 -23.53 4.45
N PRO A 18 12.34 -22.47 4.19
CA PRO A 18 12.29 -21.25 4.97
C PRO A 18 10.88 -20.66 4.93
N ARG A 19 10.26 -20.50 6.10
CA ARG A 19 8.98 -19.84 6.28
C ARG A 19 9.22 -18.41 6.73
N VAL A 20 8.52 -17.48 6.08
CA VAL A 20 8.49 -16.06 6.42
C VAL A 20 7.08 -15.72 6.87
N THR A 21 6.96 -15.20 8.10
CA THR A 21 5.71 -14.65 8.61
C THR A 21 5.73 -13.13 8.47
N LEU A 22 4.74 -12.57 7.77
CA LEU A 22 4.53 -11.14 7.61
C LEU A 22 3.35 -10.69 8.48
N ARG A 23 3.35 -9.43 8.92
CA ARG A 23 2.13 -8.81 9.44
C ARG A 23 1.16 -8.59 8.28
N ALA A 24 -0.13 -8.55 8.56
CA ALA A 24 -1.15 -8.34 7.52
C ALA A 24 -0.93 -7.03 6.74
N ALA A 25 -0.52 -5.96 7.42
CA ALA A 25 -0.20 -4.67 6.81
C ALA A 25 1.00 -4.76 5.84
N ASP A 26 2.08 -5.44 6.24
CA ASP A 26 3.26 -5.65 5.39
C ASP A 26 2.91 -6.47 4.14
N TYR A 27 2.07 -7.49 4.31
CA TYR A 27 1.59 -8.29 3.19
C TYR A 27 0.75 -7.47 2.21
N VAL A 28 -0.17 -6.63 2.71
CA VAL A 28 -0.95 -5.71 1.88
C VAL A 28 -0.06 -4.71 1.15
N ALA A 29 0.95 -4.15 1.82
CA ALA A 29 1.89 -3.23 1.20
C ALA A 29 2.63 -3.88 0.01
N LEU A 30 3.01 -5.15 0.15
CA LEU A 30 3.59 -5.91 -0.96
C LEU A 30 2.60 -6.11 -2.12
N LEU A 31 1.33 -6.42 -1.83
CA LEU A 31 0.30 -6.56 -2.87
C LEU A 31 0.08 -5.25 -3.64
N VAL A 32 0.03 -4.12 -2.92
CA VAL A 32 -0.12 -2.78 -3.50
C VAL A 32 1.08 -2.42 -4.36
N GLN A 33 2.30 -2.63 -3.85
CA GLN A 33 3.54 -2.37 -4.58
C GLN A 33 3.66 -3.24 -5.84
N ALA A 34 3.24 -4.50 -5.77
CA ALA A 34 3.25 -5.42 -6.91
C ALA A 34 2.07 -5.24 -7.87
N GLY A 35 1.12 -4.34 -7.57
CA GLY A 35 -0.05 -4.09 -8.42
C GLY A 35 -1.04 -5.26 -8.46
N VAL A 36 -1.11 -6.08 -7.42
CA VAL A 36 -1.93 -7.31 -7.40
C VAL A 36 -3.39 -6.97 -7.11
N THR A 37 -4.25 -7.12 -8.13
CA THR A 37 -5.68 -6.78 -8.06
C THR A 37 -6.61 -7.99 -7.89
N ASP A 38 -6.07 -9.21 -7.82
CA ASP A 38 -6.87 -10.42 -7.60
C ASP A 38 -7.32 -10.52 -6.12
N PRO A 39 -8.62 -10.39 -5.81
CA PRO A 39 -9.12 -10.42 -4.43
C PRO A 39 -8.89 -11.76 -3.72
N ALA A 40 -8.62 -12.85 -4.44
CA ALA A 40 -8.30 -14.14 -3.83
C ALA A 40 -6.93 -14.13 -3.13
N LEU A 41 -6.02 -13.23 -3.53
CA LEU A 41 -4.69 -13.09 -2.96
C LEU A 41 -4.65 -12.11 -1.78
N TRP A 42 -5.72 -11.35 -1.56
CA TRP A 42 -5.83 -10.40 -0.46
C TRP A 42 -6.35 -11.06 0.82
N PRO A 43 -5.93 -10.60 2.02
CA PRO A 43 -6.53 -11.02 3.28
C PRO A 43 -8.06 -10.82 3.24
N PRO A 44 -8.87 -11.78 3.75
CA PRO A 44 -10.32 -11.73 3.67
C PRO A 44 -10.93 -10.41 4.15
N GLU A 45 -10.39 -9.85 5.24
CA GLU A 45 -10.81 -8.59 5.86
C GLU A 45 -10.34 -7.33 5.12
N ARG A 46 -9.53 -7.47 4.05
CA ARG A 46 -8.96 -6.37 3.26
C ARG A 46 -9.19 -6.51 1.76
N ARG A 47 -10.09 -7.40 1.33
CA ARG A 47 -10.38 -7.64 -0.10
C ARG A 47 -10.88 -6.40 -0.85
N GLU A 48 -11.46 -5.45 -0.15
CA GLU A 48 -11.85 -4.15 -0.73
C GLU A 48 -10.64 -3.40 -1.32
N GLY A 49 -9.45 -3.60 -0.77
CA GLY A 49 -8.21 -3.02 -1.29
C GLY A 49 -7.86 -3.50 -2.70
N ALA A 50 -8.21 -4.74 -3.05
CA ALA A 50 -7.98 -5.27 -4.40
C ALA A 50 -8.76 -4.48 -5.47
N ALA A 51 -10.04 -4.21 -5.17
CA ALA A 51 -10.91 -3.41 -6.03
C ALA A 51 -10.47 -1.93 -6.07
N ALA A 52 -10.07 -1.39 -4.92
CA ALA A 52 -9.55 -0.03 -4.85
C ALA A 52 -8.28 0.15 -5.69
N LEU A 53 -7.32 -0.78 -5.57
CA LEU A 53 -6.10 -0.79 -6.37
C LEU A 53 -6.40 -0.94 -7.86
N ALA A 54 -7.31 -1.85 -8.23
CA ALA A 54 -7.73 -2.00 -9.62
C ALA A 54 -8.28 -0.69 -10.20
N ARG A 55 -9.08 0.03 -9.41
CA ARG A 55 -9.66 1.30 -9.84
C ARG A 55 -8.61 2.40 -9.97
N VAL A 56 -7.67 2.51 -9.03
CA VAL A 56 -6.52 3.44 -9.13
C VAL A 56 -5.72 3.18 -10.40
N ARG A 57 -5.34 1.92 -10.65
CA ARG A 57 -4.59 1.55 -11.86
C ARG A 57 -5.35 1.82 -13.16
N GLN A 58 -6.67 1.66 -13.14
CA GLN A 58 -7.51 2.02 -14.28
C GLN A 58 -7.47 3.54 -14.55
N ILE A 59 -7.62 4.38 -13.52
CA ILE A 59 -7.54 5.84 -13.65
C ILE A 59 -6.17 6.27 -14.19
N GLU A 60 -5.09 5.70 -13.68
CA GLU A 60 -3.72 5.97 -14.14
C GLU A 60 -3.52 5.58 -15.61
N ALA A 61 -4.01 4.39 -15.99
CA ALA A 61 -3.91 3.89 -17.36
C ALA A 61 -4.71 4.75 -18.34
N ASP A 62 -5.93 5.14 -17.98
CA ASP A 62 -6.79 5.99 -18.82
C ASP A 62 -6.17 7.39 -19.01
N CYS A 63 -5.62 7.96 -17.94
CA CYS A 63 -4.90 9.23 -18.00
C CYS A 63 -3.65 9.14 -18.89
N THR A 64 -2.84 8.08 -18.69
CA THR A 64 -1.63 7.82 -19.48
C THR A 64 -1.96 7.63 -20.95
N ALA A 65 -3.04 6.91 -21.28
CA ALA A 65 -3.47 6.70 -22.66
C ALA A 65 -3.88 8.01 -23.36
N GLN A 66 -4.43 8.98 -22.63
CA GLN A 66 -4.86 10.27 -23.18
C GLN A 66 -3.73 11.31 -23.22
N GLN A 67 -2.78 11.25 -22.28
CA GLN A 67 -1.85 12.34 -22.00
C GLN A 67 -0.37 11.97 -22.11
N GLY A 68 -0.06 10.69 -22.33
CA GLY A 68 1.30 10.14 -22.45
C GLY A 68 1.96 9.80 -21.10
N ALA A 69 1.45 10.36 -20.01
CA ALA A 69 1.87 10.07 -18.64
C ALA A 69 0.70 10.31 -17.69
N PHE A 70 0.73 9.64 -16.53
CA PHE A 70 -0.19 9.96 -15.45
C PHE A 70 0.20 11.29 -14.80
N ASP A 71 -0.76 12.19 -14.69
CA ASP A 71 -0.65 13.45 -13.98
C ASP A 71 -1.97 13.71 -13.23
N TRP A 72 -1.91 13.61 -11.90
CA TRP A 72 -3.09 13.74 -11.04
C TRP A 72 -3.78 15.10 -11.21
N GLU A 73 -3.02 16.19 -11.41
CA GLU A 73 -3.58 17.54 -11.55
C GLU A 73 -4.40 17.70 -12.85
N ARG A 74 -4.17 16.82 -13.82
CA ARG A 74 -4.86 16.82 -15.11
C ARG A 74 -6.09 15.92 -15.15
N LEU A 75 -6.39 15.22 -14.05
CA LEU A 75 -7.66 14.49 -13.92
C LEU A 75 -8.83 15.48 -13.74
N PRO A 76 -10.04 15.15 -14.21
CA PRO A 76 -11.26 15.85 -13.81
C PRO A 76 -11.43 15.87 -12.28
N PRO A 77 -12.01 16.94 -11.69
CA PRO A 77 -12.17 17.08 -10.24
C PRO A 77 -12.86 15.88 -9.56
N GLU A 78 -13.81 15.25 -10.24
CA GLU A 78 -14.53 14.08 -9.73
C GLU A 78 -13.60 12.86 -9.63
N LEU A 79 -12.70 12.69 -10.61
CA LEU A 79 -11.72 11.61 -10.63
C LEU A 79 -10.56 11.88 -9.67
N GLN A 80 -10.16 13.14 -9.45
CA GLN A 80 -9.20 13.50 -8.40
C GLN A 80 -9.74 13.07 -7.03
N ASN A 81 -10.97 13.47 -6.70
CA ASN A 81 -11.61 13.09 -5.43
C ASN A 81 -11.82 11.58 -5.28
N GLU A 82 -12.09 10.86 -6.37
CA GLU A 82 -12.16 9.39 -6.36
C GLU A 82 -10.77 8.80 -6.09
N TYR A 83 -9.75 9.23 -6.83
CA TYR A 83 -8.38 8.78 -6.69
C TYR A 83 -7.84 9.00 -5.28
N ASP A 84 -8.08 10.17 -4.68
CA ASP A 84 -7.61 10.50 -3.34
C ASP A 84 -8.26 9.62 -2.28
N ARG A 85 -9.57 9.37 -2.39
CA ARG A 85 -10.29 8.48 -1.46
C ARG A 85 -9.80 7.05 -1.56
N LEU A 86 -9.55 6.56 -2.77
CA LEU A 86 -9.02 5.22 -3.00
C LEU A 86 -7.58 5.10 -2.48
N SER A 87 -6.75 6.11 -2.71
CA SER A 87 -5.38 6.16 -2.21
C SER A 87 -5.35 6.18 -0.69
N ALA A 88 -6.18 7.02 -0.05
CA ALA A 88 -6.31 7.06 1.40
C ALA A 88 -6.80 5.73 2.01
N LEU A 89 -7.72 5.03 1.33
CA LEU A 89 -8.14 3.69 1.73
C LEU A 89 -6.96 2.71 1.67
N LEU A 90 -6.21 2.70 0.57
CA LEU A 90 -5.05 1.83 0.42
C LEU A 90 -3.97 2.12 1.46
N ASP A 91 -3.72 3.39 1.78
CA ASP A 91 -2.79 3.80 2.83
C ASP A 91 -3.25 3.31 4.22
N GLY A 92 -4.54 3.48 4.55
CA GLY A 92 -5.11 2.96 5.80
C GLY A 92 -5.03 1.44 5.91
N LEU A 93 -5.13 0.72 4.80
CA LEU A 93 -4.94 -0.74 4.75
C LEU A 93 -3.47 -1.17 4.87
N GLN A 94 -2.51 -0.25 4.83
CA GLN A 94 -1.08 -0.52 5.02
C GLN A 94 -0.58 0.05 6.35
N ASP A 95 -1.38 0.87 7.03
CA ASP A 95 -1.00 1.46 8.31
C ASP A 95 -0.84 0.38 9.38
N THR A 96 0.34 0.37 9.98
CA THR A 96 0.71 -0.52 11.10
C THR A 96 0.34 0.09 12.46
N GLY A 97 -0.10 1.35 12.49
CA GLY A 97 -0.38 2.10 13.72
C GLY A 97 0.88 2.55 14.47
N GLU A 98 2.08 2.29 13.93
CA GLU A 98 3.34 2.81 14.46
C GLU A 98 3.47 4.30 14.10
N HIS A 99 2.91 5.17 14.94
CA HIS A 99 3.12 6.61 14.85
C HIS A 99 4.30 7.03 15.73
N ILE A 100 5.31 7.69 15.15
CA ILE A 100 6.38 8.31 15.95
C ILE A 100 5.78 9.51 16.69
N PRO A 101 5.75 9.52 18.04
CA PRO A 101 5.24 10.66 18.77
C PRO A 101 6.16 11.87 18.55
N LEU A 102 5.63 12.93 17.93
CA LEU A 102 6.36 14.18 17.66
C LEU A 102 6.77 14.94 18.93
N HIS A 103 6.26 14.55 20.10
CA HIS A 103 6.53 15.22 21.38
C HIS A 103 7.98 15.03 21.88
N GLY A 104 8.76 14.14 21.26
CA GLY A 104 10.19 13.94 21.58
C GLY A 104 11.17 14.68 20.65
N LEU A 105 10.69 15.37 19.61
CA LEU A 105 11.53 15.98 18.56
C LEU A 105 11.57 17.51 18.58
N MET A 106 10.84 18.16 19.51
CA MET A 106 10.96 19.60 19.74
C MET A 106 11.59 19.85 21.11
N PRO A 107 12.81 20.41 21.22
CA PRO A 107 13.29 20.94 22.47
C PRO A 107 12.36 22.09 22.90
N ALA A 108 12.04 22.11 24.21
CA ALA A 108 11.24 23.16 24.84
C ALA A 108 11.85 24.56 24.68
#